data_AF-A0AAV0Y1L5-F1
#
_entry.id   AF-A0AAV0Y1L5-F1
#
_cell.length_a   1.000
_cell.length_b   1.000
_cell.length_c   1.000
_cell.angle_alpha   90.00
_cell.angle_beta   90.00
_cell.angle_gamma   90.00
#
_symmetry.space_group_name_H-M   'P 1'
#
loop_
_entity.id
_entity.type
_entity.pdbx_description
1 polymer ?
#
loop_
_entity_poly.entity_id
_entity_poly.type
_entity_poly.pdbx_seq_one_letter_code
_entity_poly.pdbx_strand_id
1 'polypeptide(L)'
;MEFLEYGTTLAVCDTTIGHIIKQLFNDLPSALDIIECTNLKCKKTTLTPISVPYINIQITNEDLSYLQQDIDSRMRTNTSICGHTEKNSTPCIGNKTVTTTIQMHLFIELLNRIEEDEINSSQHSTEAASHPKIKLSNIPHVLIINEKAFELRGVFCYQQGLSRLRNSVGHYYAYGKRGPNNWELFDDTRKKTKPVKNSTVAPCEYLMYSI
;
A
#
# COMPACT_ATOMS: atom_id res chain seq x y z
N MET A 1 -4.44 -10.69 14.38
CA MET A 1 -3.50 -10.31 15.46
C MET A 1 -4.16 -10.54 16.81
N GLU A 2 -3.40 -11.06 17.77
CA GLU A 2 -3.87 -11.31 19.14
C GLU A 2 -3.15 -10.35 20.10
N PHE A 3 -3.90 -9.69 20.97
CA PHE A 3 -3.34 -8.80 21.98
C PHE A 3 -2.90 -9.61 23.19
N LEU A 4 -1.63 -9.49 23.55
CA LEU A 4 -1.04 -10.08 24.74
C LEU A 4 -0.92 -9.01 25.84
N GLU A 5 -0.54 -9.44 27.04
CA GLU A 5 -0.21 -8.52 28.13
C GLU A 5 0.95 -7.58 27.74
N TYR A 6 1.02 -6.41 28.40
CA TYR A 6 2.07 -5.40 28.22
C TYR A 6 2.14 -4.72 26.84
N GLY A 7 1.01 -4.61 26.13
CA GLY A 7 0.97 -3.90 24.84
C GLY A 7 1.72 -4.63 23.72
N THR A 8 1.89 -5.95 23.87
CA THR A 8 2.48 -6.80 22.83
C THR A 8 1.38 -7.32 21.92
N THR A 9 1.59 -7.25 20.61
CA THR A 9 0.66 -7.81 19.62
C THR A 9 1.32 -8.98 18.90
N LEU A 10 0.68 -10.15 18.96
CA LEU A 10 1.11 -11.35 18.25
C LEU A 10 0.53 -11.36 16.84
N ALA A 11 1.41 -11.37 15.84
CA ALA A 11 1.03 -11.71 14.47
C ALA A 11 0.70 -13.21 14.41
N VAL A 12 -0.55 -13.52 14.06
CA VAL A 12 -1.02 -14.89 13.80
C VAL A 12 -0.77 -15.26 12.34
N CYS A 13 -0.73 -16.55 12.01
CA CYS A 13 -0.26 -17.06 10.71
C CYS A 13 -1.00 -16.53 9.46
N ASP A 14 -2.19 -15.96 9.62
CA ASP A 14 -3.03 -15.34 8.59
C ASP A 14 -2.86 -13.80 8.51
N THR A 15 -1.92 -13.24 9.28
CA THR A 15 -1.66 -11.80 9.30
C THR A 15 -0.88 -11.35 8.06
N THR A 16 -1.48 -10.48 7.25
CA THR A 16 -0.81 -9.85 6.10
C THR A 16 -0.02 -8.60 6.50
N ILE A 17 0.95 -8.19 5.67
CA ILE A 17 1.69 -6.93 5.87
C ILE A 17 0.74 -5.74 5.93
N GLY A 18 -0.30 -5.69 5.09
CA GLY A 18 -1.31 -4.64 5.15
C GLY A 18 -2.02 -4.56 6.51
N HIS A 19 -2.28 -5.69 7.16
CA HIS A 19 -2.84 -5.72 8.51
C HIS A 19 -1.83 -5.23 9.56
N ILE A 20 -0.56 -5.62 9.42
CA ILE A 20 0.55 -5.14 10.28
C ILE A 20 0.68 -3.63 10.18
N ILE A 21 0.72 -3.06 8.96
CA ILE A 21 0.80 -1.62 8.74
C ILE A 21 -0.37 -0.91 9.42
N LYS A 22 -1.59 -1.41 9.23
CA LYS A 22 -2.81 -0.84 9.82
C LYS A 22 -2.78 -0.77 11.35
N GLN A 23 -2.23 -1.78 12.03
CA GLN A 23 -2.21 -1.81 13.48
C GLN A 23 -0.99 -1.10 14.07
N LEU A 24 0.21 -1.31 13.51
CA LEU A 24 1.44 -0.71 14.05
C LEU A 24 1.53 0.79 13.78
N PHE A 25 0.89 1.27 12.71
CA PHE A 25 0.91 2.67 12.29
C PHE A 25 -0.49 3.31 12.34
N ASN A 26 -1.35 2.83 13.24
CA ASN A 26 -2.71 3.37 13.41
C ASN A 26 -2.72 4.88 13.73
N ASP A 27 -1.80 5.33 14.58
CA ASP A 27 -1.65 6.71 15.05
C ASP A 27 -0.78 7.56 14.11
N LEU A 28 -0.07 6.91 13.20
CA LEU A 28 0.81 7.53 12.21
C LEU A 28 0.51 6.93 10.83
N PRO A 29 -0.64 7.21 10.20
CA PRO A 29 -0.96 6.64 8.90
C PRO A 29 -0.14 7.25 7.77
N SER A 30 -0.13 6.60 6.59
CA SER A 30 0.54 7.16 5.42
C SER A 30 -0.09 8.47 4.94
N ALA A 31 -1.41 8.56 4.98
CA ALA A 31 -2.13 9.76 4.58
C ALA A 31 -3.39 9.99 5.41
N LEU A 32 -3.90 11.21 5.32
CA LEU A 32 -5.18 11.63 5.88
C LEU A 32 -6.06 12.18 4.76
N ASP A 33 -7.27 11.65 4.65
CA ASP A 33 -8.29 12.11 3.70
C ASP A 33 -9.32 12.99 4.41
N ILE A 34 -9.63 14.15 3.83
CA ILE A 34 -10.74 15.01 4.23
C ILE A 34 -11.76 14.98 3.10
N ILE A 35 -13.01 14.68 3.45
CA ILE A 35 -14.14 14.64 2.53
C ILE A 35 -15.07 15.80 2.86
N GLU A 36 -15.36 16.63 1.88
CA GLU A 36 -16.29 17.76 2.00
C GLU A 36 -17.41 17.63 0.98
N CYS A 37 -18.65 17.85 1.40
CA CYS A 37 -19.80 17.95 0.51
C CYS A 37 -20.32 19.39 0.48
N THR A 38 -20.62 19.90 -0.72
CA THR A 38 -21.22 21.23 -0.88
C THR A 38 -22.62 21.34 -0.26
N ASN A 39 -23.31 20.21 -0.09
CA ASN A 39 -24.56 20.16 0.66
C ASN A 39 -24.27 20.03 2.16
N LEU A 40 -24.39 21.14 2.90
CA LEU A 40 -24.15 21.19 4.35
C LEU A 40 -25.07 20.28 5.18
N LYS A 41 -26.22 19.87 4.65
CA LYS A 41 -27.13 18.91 5.31
C LYS A 41 -26.70 17.46 5.08
N CYS A 42 -25.77 17.22 4.16
CA CYS A 42 -25.25 15.89 3.87
C CYS A 42 -24.25 15.48 4.96
N LYS A 43 -24.52 14.38 5.66
CA LYS A 43 -23.61 13.82 6.69
C LYS A 43 -22.38 13.12 6.12
N LYS A 44 -22.07 13.34 4.83
CA LYS A 44 -20.88 12.76 4.20
C LYS A 44 -19.61 13.56 4.49
N THR A 45 -19.73 14.85 4.84
CA THR A 45 -18.59 15.67 5.24
C THR A 45 -17.94 15.10 6.49
N THR A 46 -16.64 14.87 6.45
CA THR A 46 -15.87 14.35 7.57
C THR A 46 -15.42 15.48 8.48
N LEU A 47 -15.78 15.42 9.77
CA LEU A 47 -15.31 16.38 10.77
C LEU A 47 -13.86 16.11 11.21
N THR A 48 -13.46 14.83 11.19
CA THR A 48 -12.11 14.37 11.50
C THR A 48 -11.51 13.69 10.28
N PRO A 49 -10.22 13.92 9.96
CA PRO A 49 -9.59 13.27 8.82
C PRO A 49 -9.65 11.74 8.91
N ILE A 50 -9.87 11.09 7.78
CA ILE A 50 -9.89 9.63 7.67
C ILE A 50 -8.45 9.14 7.50
N SER A 51 -8.05 8.22 8.37
CA SER A 51 -6.75 7.56 8.30
C SER A 51 -6.64 6.64 7.08
N VAL A 52 -5.58 6.85 6.29
CA VAL A 52 -5.23 6.03 5.13
C VAL A 52 -3.88 5.35 5.43
N PRO A 53 -3.87 4.06 5.81
CA PRO A 53 -2.67 3.37 6.28
C PRO A 53 -1.63 3.19 5.17
N TYR A 54 -2.08 2.97 3.94
CA TYR A 54 -1.26 2.80 2.75
C TYR A 54 -2.06 3.20 1.49
N ILE A 55 -1.36 3.48 0.39
CA ILE A 55 -1.95 3.85 -0.90
C ILE A 55 -1.82 2.68 -1.87
N ASN A 56 -2.89 2.39 -2.61
CA ASN A 56 -2.89 1.31 -3.58
C ASN A 56 -2.55 1.86 -4.97
N ILE A 57 -1.57 1.26 -5.64
CA ILE A 57 -1.18 1.60 -7.01
C ILE A 57 -1.25 0.34 -7.86
N GLN A 58 -1.88 0.49 -9.03
CA GLN A 58 -1.94 -0.58 -10.01
C GLN A 58 -0.70 -0.51 -10.90
N ILE A 59 -0.02 -1.64 -11.04
CA ILE A 59 1.14 -1.79 -11.91
C ILE A 59 0.76 -2.67 -13.09
N THR A 60 1.24 -2.28 -14.27
CA THR A 60 1.15 -3.07 -15.50
C THR A 60 2.57 -3.46 -15.91
N ASN A 61 2.80 -4.71 -16.31
CA ASN A 61 4.08 -5.19 -16.83
C ASN A 61 5.29 -4.92 -15.91
N GLU A 62 5.09 -4.95 -14.59
CA GLU A 62 6.14 -4.77 -13.58
C GLU A 62 6.86 -3.40 -13.67
N ASP A 63 6.24 -2.41 -14.32
CA ASP A 63 6.79 -1.09 -14.57
C ASP A 63 6.37 -0.05 -13.52
N LEU A 64 7.35 0.59 -12.91
CA LEU A 64 7.18 1.66 -11.91
C LEU A 64 7.50 3.06 -12.47
N SER A 65 7.74 3.20 -13.77
CA SER A 65 8.11 4.48 -14.38
C SER A 65 7.05 5.58 -14.15
N TYR A 66 5.79 5.19 -13.97
CA TYR A 66 4.66 6.11 -13.73
C TYR A 66 4.32 6.32 -12.25
N LEU A 67 5.06 5.71 -11.32
CA LEU A 67 4.75 5.74 -9.88
C LEU A 67 4.56 7.16 -9.33
N GLN A 68 5.42 8.11 -9.73
CA GLN A 68 5.29 9.51 -9.33
C GLN A 68 3.98 10.12 -9.85
N GLN A 69 3.63 9.88 -11.11
CA GLN A 69 2.40 10.38 -11.71
C GLN A 69 1.16 9.78 -11.04
N ASP A 70 1.21 8.50 -10.68
CA ASP A 70 0.10 7.82 -10.00
C ASP A 70 -0.12 8.38 -8.59
N ILE A 71 0.96 8.66 -7.85
CA ILE A 71 0.91 9.36 -6.57
C ILE A 71 0.36 10.78 -6.76
N ASP A 72 0.89 11.54 -7.71
CA ASP A 72 0.42 12.90 -7.98
C ASP A 72 -1.08 12.91 -8.32
N SER A 73 -1.53 11.94 -9.12
CA SER A 73 -2.93 11.75 -9.47
C SER A 73 -3.79 11.46 -8.23
N ARG A 74 -3.31 10.60 -7.31
CA ARG A 74 -3.97 10.30 -6.04
C ARG A 74 -4.06 11.52 -5.11
N MET A 75 -3.08 12.42 -5.19
CA MET A 75 -3.00 13.65 -4.38
C MET A 75 -3.86 14.79 -4.92
N ARG A 76 -4.26 14.76 -6.20
CA ARG A 76 -5.15 15.77 -6.76
C ARG A 76 -6.51 15.74 -6.06
N THR A 77 -7.00 16.93 -5.75
CA THR A 77 -8.34 17.12 -5.20
C THR A 77 -9.39 16.60 -6.19
N ASN A 78 -10.03 15.49 -5.84
CA ASN A 78 -11.03 14.85 -6.69
C ASN A 78 -12.42 15.35 -6.33
N THR A 79 -13.12 15.91 -7.32
CA THR A 79 -14.51 16.35 -7.18
C THR A 79 -15.44 15.40 -7.95
N SER A 80 -16.48 14.93 -7.29
CA SER A 80 -17.45 13.96 -7.83
C SER A 80 -18.84 14.22 -7.26
N ILE A 81 -19.89 13.62 -7.81
CA ILE A 81 -21.22 13.67 -7.19
C ILE A 81 -21.16 12.93 -5.85
N CYS A 82 -21.73 13.51 -4.79
CA CYS A 82 -21.66 12.94 -3.45
C CYS A 82 -22.35 11.58 -3.37
N GLY A 83 -23.58 11.48 -3.88
CA GLY A 83 -24.36 10.24 -3.94
C GLY A 83 -24.63 9.60 -2.58
N HIS A 84 -24.40 10.31 -1.48
CA HIS A 84 -24.61 9.77 -0.14
C HIS A 84 -26.11 9.67 0.13
N THR A 85 -26.55 8.49 0.56
CA THR A 85 -27.95 8.19 0.83
C THR A 85 -28.08 7.81 2.29
N GLU A 86 -28.93 8.52 3.03
CA GLU A 86 -29.35 8.11 4.36
C GLU A 86 -30.54 7.14 4.24
N LYS A 87 -30.82 6.37 5.29
CA LYS A 87 -32.01 5.51 5.30
C LYS A 87 -33.26 6.34 5.03
N ASN A 88 -34.04 5.96 4.02
CA ASN A 88 -35.27 6.61 3.59
C ASN A 88 -35.12 8.05 3.04
N SER A 89 -33.93 8.45 2.58
CA SER A 89 -33.71 9.73 1.90
C SER A 89 -33.42 9.55 0.41
N THR A 90 -33.59 10.62 -0.38
CA THR A 90 -33.03 10.67 -1.72
C THR A 90 -31.50 10.79 -1.66
N PRO A 91 -30.77 10.35 -2.70
CA PRO A 91 -29.32 10.52 -2.77
C PRO A 91 -28.92 11.99 -2.79
N CYS A 92 -27.84 12.33 -2.10
CA CYS A 92 -27.30 13.68 -2.09
C CYS A 92 -26.75 14.06 -3.47
N ILE A 93 -27.28 15.14 -4.05
CA ILE A 93 -26.87 15.71 -5.34
C ILE A 93 -25.73 16.73 -5.24
N GLY A 94 -25.21 16.98 -4.02
CA GLY A 94 -24.08 17.90 -3.83
C GLY A 94 -22.79 17.36 -4.43
N ASN A 95 -21.81 18.24 -4.63
CA ASN A 95 -20.48 17.85 -5.06
C ASN A 95 -19.68 17.44 -3.82
N LYS A 96 -18.98 16.31 -3.91
CA LYS A 96 -18.06 15.80 -2.91
C LYS A 96 -16.65 16.01 -3.40
N THR A 97 -15.86 16.68 -2.57
CA THR A 97 -14.45 16.91 -2.75
C THR A 97 -13.67 16.05 -1.77
N VAL A 98 -12.60 15.40 -2.25
CA VAL A 98 -11.67 14.65 -1.40
C VAL A 98 -10.30 15.28 -1.53
N THR A 99 -9.72 15.67 -0.39
CA THR A 99 -8.38 16.21 -0.29
C THR A 99 -7.53 15.29 0.57
N THR A 100 -6.32 15.00 0.12
CA THR A 100 -5.42 14.03 0.77
C THR A 100 -4.14 14.71 1.19
N THR A 101 -3.65 14.37 2.39
CA THR A 101 -2.38 14.85 2.92
C THR A 101 -1.50 13.68 3.34
N ILE A 102 -0.35 13.49 2.67
CA ILE A 102 0.66 12.51 3.08
C ILE A 102 1.34 12.95 4.38
N GLN A 103 1.58 12.00 5.27
CA GLN A 103 2.24 12.20 6.56
C GLN A 103 3.76 12.00 6.45
N MET A 104 4.43 11.52 7.50
CA MET A 104 5.90 11.38 7.55
C MET A 104 6.45 10.21 6.73
N HIS A 105 5.62 9.21 6.47
CA HIS A 105 5.97 8.03 5.71
C HIS A 105 4.84 7.68 4.75
N LEU A 106 5.15 6.88 3.75
CA LEU A 106 4.22 6.43 2.74
C LEU A 106 4.46 4.95 2.46
N PHE A 107 3.47 4.13 2.81
CA PHE A 107 3.37 2.76 2.34
C PHE A 107 2.54 2.72 1.05
N ILE A 108 3.06 2.04 0.04
CA ILE A 108 2.39 1.86 -1.25
C ILE A 108 2.19 0.37 -1.48
N GLU A 109 0.93 -0.08 -1.53
CA GLU A 109 0.56 -1.43 -1.95
C GLU A 109 0.58 -1.52 -3.48
N LEU A 110 1.31 -2.50 -4.00
CA LEU A 110 1.44 -2.74 -5.44
C LEU A 110 0.47 -3.83 -5.87
N LEU A 111 -0.52 -3.45 -6.68
CA LEU A 111 -1.51 -4.36 -7.22
C LEU A 111 -1.17 -4.67 -8.68
N ASN A 112 -0.93 -5.95 -8.99
CA ASN A 112 -0.66 -6.36 -10.36
C ASN A 112 -1.97 -6.31 -11.18
N ARG A 113 -1.96 -5.57 -12.29
CA ARG A 113 -3.09 -5.54 -13.22
C ARG A 113 -2.99 -6.77 -14.13
N ILE A 114 -3.77 -7.80 -13.80
CA ILE A 114 -3.91 -9.01 -14.61
C ILE A 114 -4.86 -8.66 -15.77
N GLU A 115 -4.45 -8.90 -17.02
CA GLU A 115 -5.31 -8.72 -18.19
C GLU A 115 -6.44 -9.77 -18.19
N GLU A 116 -7.62 -9.40 -18.71
CA GLU A 116 -8.84 -10.21 -18.64
C GLU A 116 -8.68 -11.63 -19.23
N ASP A 117 -7.76 -11.82 -20.17
CA ASP A 117 -7.50 -13.11 -20.82
C ASP A 117 -6.79 -14.12 -19.90
N GLU A 118 -6.07 -13.67 -18.86
CA GLU A 118 -5.44 -14.55 -17.87
C GLU A 118 -6.41 -14.97 -16.74
N ILE A 119 -7.52 -14.24 -16.55
CA ILE A 119 -8.53 -14.51 -15.52
C ILE A 119 -9.24 -15.85 -15.78
N ASN A 120 -9.43 -16.23 -17.05
CA ASN A 120 -10.06 -17.50 -17.42
C ASN A 120 -9.20 -18.74 -17.10
N SER A 121 -7.90 -18.58 -16.84
CA SER A 121 -6.98 -19.67 -16.48
C SER A 121 -6.64 -19.71 -14.98
N SER A 122 -7.01 -18.68 -14.23
CA SER A 122 -6.44 -18.42 -12.91
C SER A 122 -7.54 -18.10 -11.89
N GLN A 123 -8.02 -19.15 -11.24
CA GLN A 123 -8.92 -19.06 -10.06
C GLN A 123 -8.17 -18.50 -8.84
N HIS A 124 -7.52 -17.34 -8.98
CA HIS A 124 -6.77 -16.73 -7.88
C HIS A 124 -7.65 -15.74 -7.13
N SER A 125 -7.68 -15.87 -5.81
CA SER A 125 -8.17 -14.81 -4.94
C SER A 125 -7.20 -13.62 -5.04
N THR A 126 -7.67 -12.38 -4.87
CA THR A 126 -6.82 -11.18 -4.92
C THR A 126 -5.67 -11.22 -3.91
N GLU A 127 -5.85 -11.94 -2.80
CA GLU A 127 -4.83 -12.20 -1.76
C GLU A 127 -3.79 -13.27 -2.18
N ALA A 128 -4.04 -13.98 -3.28
CA ALA A 128 -3.19 -15.04 -3.84
C ALA A 128 -2.73 -14.71 -5.27
N ALA A 129 -2.97 -13.49 -5.75
CA ALA A 129 -2.53 -13.03 -7.07
C ALA A 129 -1.00 -12.92 -7.15
N SER A 130 -0.44 -13.07 -8.35
CA SER A 130 1.00 -12.92 -8.57
C SER A 130 1.43 -11.48 -8.29
N HIS A 131 2.33 -11.32 -7.32
CA HIS A 131 2.93 -10.02 -7.02
C HIS A 131 3.91 -9.62 -8.12
N PRO A 132 3.99 -8.33 -8.48
CA PRO A 132 4.87 -7.87 -9.55
C PRO A 132 6.33 -8.16 -9.20
N LYS A 133 7.07 -8.75 -10.13
CA LYS A 133 8.49 -9.08 -9.93
C LYS A 133 9.36 -7.90 -10.36
N ILE A 134 9.65 -7.02 -9.41
CA ILE A 134 10.32 -5.75 -9.71
C ILE A 134 11.80 -5.88 -9.38
N LYS A 135 12.64 -5.40 -10.30
CA LYS A 135 14.07 -5.23 -10.04
C LYS A 135 14.27 -4.07 -9.07
N LEU A 136 15.01 -4.26 -7.97
CA LEU A 136 15.19 -3.24 -6.93
C LEU A 136 15.74 -1.91 -7.49
N SER A 137 16.59 -1.96 -8.52
CA SER A 137 17.11 -0.77 -9.21
C SER A 137 16.07 0.02 -10.01
N ASN A 138 14.93 -0.58 -10.33
CA ASN A 138 13.87 0.06 -11.11
C ASN A 138 12.87 0.81 -10.23
N ILE A 139 12.93 0.62 -8.91
CA ILE A 139 12.06 1.31 -7.96
C ILE A 139 12.55 2.76 -7.83
N PRO A 140 11.70 3.78 -8.05
CA PRO A 140 12.08 5.17 -7.87
C PRO A 140 12.66 5.42 -6.47
N HIS A 141 13.88 5.96 -6.40
CA HIS A 141 14.56 6.15 -5.12
C HIS A 141 13.99 7.29 -4.29
N VAL A 142 13.41 8.28 -4.95
CA VAL A 142 12.83 9.47 -4.36
C VAL A 142 11.50 9.75 -5.04
N LEU A 143 10.48 10.03 -4.24
CA LEU A 143 9.21 10.60 -4.69
C LEU A 143 9.15 12.05 -4.19
N ILE A 144 8.65 12.95 -5.03
CA ILE A 144 8.44 14.35 -4.65
C ILE A 144 6.95 14.55 -4.41
N ILE A 145 6.55 14.82 -3.17
CA ILE A 145 5.15 14.99 -2.79
C ILE A 145 5.01 16.31 -2.04
N ASN A 146 4.20 17.23 -2.56
CA ASN A 146 4.02 18.58 -2.00
C ASN A 146 5.38 19.25 -1.67
N GLU A 147 6.30 19.24 -2.65
CA GLU A 147 7.66 19.81 -2.55
C GLU A 147 8.60 19.12 -1.54
N LYS A 148 8.15 18.03 -0.89
CA LYS A 148 8.98 17.23 0.02
C LYS A 148 9.51 16.00 -0.69
N ALA A 149 10.78 15.70 -0.45
CA ALA A 149 11.42 14.47 -0.91
C ALA A 149 11.12 13.33 0.07
N PHE A 150 10.58 12.24 -0.46
CA PHE A 150 10.36 10.99 0.25
C PHE A 150 11.33 9.95 -0.32
N GLU A 151 12.25 9.47 0.51
CA GLU A 151 13.25 8.47 0.14
C GLU A 151 12.74 7.05 0.32
N LEU A 152 13.03 6.18 -0.65
CA LEU A 152 12.77 4.74 -0.55
C LEU A 152 13.59 4.14 0.59
N ARG A 153 12.92 3.63 1.62
CA ARG A 153 13.55 2.98 2.78
C ARG A 153 13.63 1.47 2.62
N GLY A 154 12.64 0.87 1.96
CA GLY A 154 12.61 -0.57 1.78
C GLY A 154 11.43 -1.07 0.98
N VAL A 155 11.39 -2.39 0.84
CA VAL A 155 10.38 -3.13 0.10
C VAL A 155 9.96 -4.33 0.94
N PHE A 156 8.66 -4.53 1.09
CA PHE A 156 8.10 -5.77 1.64
C PHE A 156 7.72 -6.69 0.50
N CYS A 157 8.12 -7.94 0.62
CA CYS A 157 7.97 -8.96 -0.40
C CYS A 157 7.15 -10.13 0.12
N TYR A 158 6.38 -10.73 -0.78
CA TYR A 158 5.65 -11.95 -0.50
C TYR A 158 5.94 -13.01 -1.56
N GLN A 159 6.49 -14.12 -1.10
CA GLN A 159 6.64 -15.32 -1.90
C GLN A 159 5.40 -16.19 -1.68
N GLN A 160 4.67 -16.50 -2.75
CA GLN A 160 3.57 -17.46 -2.65
C GLN A 160 4.08 -18.84 -2.23
N GLY A 161 3.29 -19.53 -1.41
CA GLY A 161 3.57 -20.91 -1.02
C GLY A 161 3.49 -21.87 -2.22
N LEU A 162 4.15 -23.01 -2.13
CA LEU A 162 4.31 -23.95 -3.25
C LEU A 162 3.00 -24.54 -3.78
N SER A 163 1.94 -24.59 -2.95
CA SER A 163 0.63 -25.04 -3.40
C SER A 163 -0.15 -23.87 -4.02
N ARG A 164 -0.81 -24.10 -5.16
CA ARG A 164 -1.72 -23.11 -5.78
C ARG A 164 -3.09 -23.03 -5.06
N LEU A 165 -3.19 -23.66 -3.89
CA LEU A 165 -4.41 -23.71 -3.11
C LEU A 165 -4.59 -22.40 -2.34
N ARG A 166 -5.84 -21.98 -2.13
CA ARG A 166 -6.21 -20.78 -1.37
C ARG A 166 -5.63 -20.74 0.05
N ASN A 167 -5.30 -21.91 0.60
CA ASN A 167 -4.83 -22.08 1.98
C ASN A 167 -3.28 -22.20 2.05
N SER A 168 -2.59 -21.99 0.93
CA SER A 168 -1.13 -22.05 0.86
C SER A 168 -0.55 -20.88 1.63
N VAL A 169 0.09 -21.17 2.76
CA VAL A 169 0.83 -20.16 3.53
C VAL A 169 2.08 -19.79 2.73
N GLY A 170 2.14 -18.53 2.29
CA GLY A 170 3.34 -17.97 1.66
C GLY A 170 4.37 -17.52 2.68
N HIS A 171 5.34 -16.74 2.22
CA HIS A 171 6.47 -16.30 3.01
C HIS A 171 6.73 -14.80 2.82
N TYR A 172 6.75 -14.07 3.92
CA TYR A 172 7.04 -12.64 3.94
C TYR A 172 8.51 -12.41 4.26
N TYR A 173 9.13 -11.46 3.56
CA TYR A 173 10.48 -11.00 3.84
C TYR A 173 10.63 -9.56 3.33
N ALA A 174 11.74 -8.89 3.68
CA ALA A 174 11.94 -7.50 3.30
C ALA A 174 13.34 -7.22 2.77
N TYR A 175 13.42 -6.25 1.86
CA TYR A 175 14.69 -5.64 1.47
C TYR A 175 14.76 -4.23 2.06
N GLY A 176 15.74 -4.00 2.93
CA GLY A 176 16.04 -2.68 3.49
C GLY A 176 17.11 -1.97 2.68
N LYS A 177 16.92 -0.69 2.39
CA LYS A 177 17.89 0.14 1.69
C LYS A 177 18.83 0.81 2.69
N ARG A 178 20.14 0.61 2.55
CA ARG A 178 21.19 1.20 3.41
C ARG A 178 21.95 2.34 2.74
N GLY A 179 21.72 2.57 1.46
CA GLY A 179 22.36 3.61 0.67
C GLY A 179 21.91 3.53 -0.79
N PRO A 180 22.50 4.33 -1.69
CA PRO A 180 22.03 4.44 -3.07
C PRO A 180 21.95 3.10 -3.82
N ASN A 181 22.94 2.21 -3.60
CA ASN A 181 23.03 0.91 -4.28
C ASN A 181 23.17 -0.28 -3.31
N ASN A 182 22.97 -0.04 -2.01
CA ASN A 182 23.19 -1.04 -0.98
C ASN A 182 21.85 -1.49 -0.40
N TRP A 183 21.56 -2.77 -0.58
CA TRP A 183 20.35 -3.42 -0.11
C TRP A 183 20.71 -4.58 0.83
N GLU A 184 19.88 -4.79 1.83
CA GLU A 184 20.00 -5.88 2.79
C GLU A 184 18.72 -6.70 2.81
N LEU A 185 18.84 -8.02 2.76
CA LEU A 185 17.74 -8.95 2.95
C LEU A 185 17.51 -9.20 4.45
N PHE A 186 16.26 -9.02 4.87
CA PHE A 186 15.70 -9.39 6.18
C PHE A 186 14.70 -10.51 5.96
N ASP A 187 14.99 -11.67 6.54
CA ASP A 187 14.25 -12.91 6.33
C ASP A 187 14.24 -13.69 7.64
N ASP A 188 13.09 -13.67 8.32
CA ASP A 188 12.84 -14.24 9.65
C ASP A 188 13.97 -13.96 10.68
N THR A 189 14.43 -15.02 11.33
CA THR A 189 15.38 -14.99 12.43
C THR A 189 16.83 -15.05 11.96
N ARG A 190 17.12 -14.75 10.68
CA ARG A 190 18.50 -14.74 10.20
C ARG A 190 19.31 -13.71 11.00
N LYS A 191 20.29 -14.22 11.75
CA LYS A 191 21.11 -13.42 12.70
C LYS A 191 21.93 -12.30 12.06
N LYS A 192 22.15 -12.35 10.74
CA LYS A 192 22.91 -11.36 9.99
C LYS A 192 22.16 -10.98 8.72
N THR A 193 22.13 -9.69 8.43
CA THR A 193 21.65 -9.18 7.15
C THR A 193 22.54 -9.69 6.02
N LYS A 194 21.93 -10.04 4.89
CA LYS A 194 22.64 -10.45 3.68
C LYS A 194 22.63 -9.28 2.70
N PRO A 195 23.80 -8.74 2.29
CA PRO A 195 23.85 -7.76 1.21
C PRO A 195 23.31 -8.36 -0.08
N VAL A 196 22.51 -7.59 -0.81
CA VAL A 196 21.98 -7.99 -2.12
C VAL A 196 22.24 -6.92 -3.17
N LYS A 197 22.37 -7.36 -4.42
CA LYS A 197 22.61 -6.46 -5.55
C LYS A 197 21.34 -5.66 -5.85
N ASN A 198 21.51 -4.43 -6.33
CA ASN A 198 20.41 -3.63 -6.88
C ASN A 198 19.71 -4.32 -8.07
N SER A 199 20.39 -5.25 -8.73
CA SER A 199 19.85 -6.03 -9.84
C SER A 199 18.94 -7.19 -9.42
N THR A 200 18.76 -7.40 -8.11
CA THR A 200 17.85 -8.44 -7.58
C THR A 200 16.42 -8.13 -8.03
N VAL A 201 15.72 -9.16 -8.51
CA VAL A 201 14.30 -9.12 -8.81
C VAL A 201 13.54 -9.70 -7.63
N ALA A 202 12.53 -8.98 -7.15
CA ALA A 202 11.77 -9.31 -5.95
C ALA A 202 10.26 -9.29 -6.21
N PRO A 203 9.47 -10.20 -5.62
CA PRO A 203 8.01 -10.15 -5.66
C PRO A 203 7.51 -9.08 -4.68
N CYS A 204 7.45 -7.84 -5.15
CA CYS A 204 7.18 -6.68 -4.32
C CYS A 204 5.68 -6.57 -4.04
N GLU A 205 5.29 -6.49 -2.77
CA GLU A 205 3.91 -6.24 -2.36
C GLU A 205 3.73 -4.80 -1.84
N TYR A 206 4.68 -4.32 -1.03
CA TYR A 206 4.66 -2.96 -0.54
C TYR A 206 6.00 -2.23 -0.75
N LEU A 207 5.92 -0.95 -1.08
CA LEU A 207 7.04 -0.02 -1.01
C LEU A 207 6.91 0.84 0.25
N MET A 208 8.03 1.15 0.89
CA MET A 208 8.07 2.07 2.04
C MET A 208 8.95 3.26 1.72
N TYR A 209 8.36 4.45 1.76
CA TYR A 209 9.05 5.72 1.65
C TYR A 209 8.92 6.52 2.96
N SER A 210 9.91 7.35 3.26
CA SER A 210 9.78 8.36 4.32
C SER A 210 10.55 9.62 3.96
N ILE A 211 10.21 10.73 4.61
CA ILE A 211 11.04 11.94 4.61
C ILE A 211 12.43 11.60 5.18
#